data_AF-A0A4U8UF02-F1
#
_entry.id   AF-A0A4U8UF02-F1
#
_cell.length_a   1.000
_cell.length_b   1.000
_cell.length_c   1.000
_cell.angle_alpha   90.00
_cell.angle_beta   90.00
_cell.angle_gamma   90.00
#
_symmetry.space_group_name_H-M   'P 1'
#
loop_
_entity.id
_entity.type
_entity.pdbx_description
1 polymer ?
#
loop_
_entity_poly.entity_id
_entity_poly.type
_entity_poly.pdbx_seq_one_letter_code
_entity_poly.pdbx_strand_id
1 'polypeptide(L)'
;MQVRTMDIRDNACHRDIINKGITKSNTEDININKGVIQACENEGMLKANRDGMGNILFNERTIHTLINNRIMDSNQACGISLENNSTITTFANAGATNGGGIVGDSTITNFTNKGTIHRKHNKALGINHSSAGTLSNSGFIKKMIALP
;
A
#
# COMPACT_ATOMS: atom_id res chain seq x y z
N MET A 1 -3.29 5.73 -25.18
CA MET A 1 -4.17 6.29 -24.14
C MET A 1 -4.00 5.44 -22.89
N GLN A 2 -3.23 5.92 -21.91
CA GLN A 2 -2.79 5.14 -20.75
C GLN A 2 -3.09 5.95 -19.49
N VAL A 3 -4.28 5.75 -18.95
CA VAL A 3 -4.68 6.12 -17.60
C VAL A 3 -5.41 4.89 -17.08
N ARG A 4 -4.86 4.22 -16.07
CA ARG A 4 -5.54 3.11 -15.40
C ARG A 4 -5.45 3.32 -13.91
N THR A 5 -6.09 4.39 -13.49
CA THR A 5 -6.55 4.51 -12.11
C THR A 5 -7.68 3.49 -11.93
N MET A 6 -7.58 2.61 -10.93
CA MET A 6 -8.66 1.69 -10.59
C MET A 6 -9.43 2.27 -9.42
N ASP A 7 -10.67 2.67 -9.66
CA ASP A 7 -11.58 3.21 -8.64
C ASP A 7 -12.76 2.24 -8.46
N ILE A 8 -12.82 1.60 -7.28
CA ILE A 8 -13.86 0.62 -6.94
C ILE A 8 -14.65 1.18 -5.76
N ARG A 9 -15.92 1.53 -5.99
CA ARG A 9 -16.78 2.18 -4.97
C ARG A 9 -17.98 1.36 -4.53
N ASP A 10 -18.08 0.11 -4.98
CA ASP A 10 -19.18 -0.79 -4.65
C ASP A 10 -18.88 -1.64 -3.41
N ASN A 11 -19.92 -2.08 -2.69
CA ASN A 11 -19.77 -2.97 -1.53
C ASN A 11 -19.58 -4.45 -1.92
N ALA A 12 -19.00 -4.72 -3.09
CA ALA A 12 -18.87 -6.07 -3.62
C ALA A 12 -17.62 -6.79 -3.08
N CYS A 13 -17.64 -8.12 -3.17
CA CYS A 13 -16.46 -8.95 -2.97
C CYS A 13 -15.68 -9.02 -4.28
N HIS A 14 -14.45 -8.49 -4.28
CA HIS A 14 -13.55 -8.55 -5.42
C HIS A 14 -12.51 -9.65 -5.19
N ARG A 15 -12.35 -10.52 -6.18
CA ARG A 15 -11.44 -11.66 -6.06
C ARG A 15 -10.00 -11.20 -6.17
N ASP A 16 -9.59 -10.72 -7.35
CA ASP A 16 -8.20 -10.36 -7.61
C ASP A 16 -8.09 -8.97 -8.25
N ILE A 17 -7.24 -8.12 -7.68
CA ILE A 17 -6.84 -6.83 -8.25
C ILE A 17 -5.35 -6.90 -8.54
N ILE A 18 -4.97 -7.02 -9.80
CA ILE A 18 -3.57 -7.24 -10.20
C ILE A 18 -3.09 -6.12 -11.12
N ASN A 19 -2.08 -5.37 -10.69
CA ASN A 19 -1.35 -4.48 -11.58
C ASN A 19 -0.15 -5.21 -12.20
N LYS A 20 -0.16 -5.41 -13.53
CA LYS A 20 0.95 -6.01 -14.29
C LYS A 20 1.77 -5.02 -15.11
N GLY A 21 1.42 -3.74 -15.08
CA GLY A 21 1.99 -2.71 -15.96
C GLY A 21 2.47 -1.49 -15.20
N ILE A 22 2.65 -0.39 -15.93
CA ILE A 22 2.93 0.91 -15.34
C ILE A 22 1.60 1.67 -15.22
N THR A 23 1.21 2.00 -13.99
CA THR A 23 0.16 2.99 -13.74
C THR A 23 0.79 4.34 -13.47
N LYS A 24 0.13 5.39 -13.95
CA LYS A 24 0.45 6.78 -13.65
C LYS A 24 -0.88 7.45 -13.34
N SER A 25 -1.04 7.90 -12.10
CA SER A 25 -2.24 8.59 -11.67
C SER A 25 -1.90 9.97 -11.11
N ASN A 26 -2.77 10.93 -11.37
CA ASN A 26 -2.75 12.24 -10.71
C ASN A 26 -3.52 12.22 -9.37
N THR A 27 -4.16 11.07 -9.07
CA THR A 27 -4.80 10.70 -7.80
C THR A 27 -4.13 9.42 -7.27
N GLU A 28 -4.71 8.69 -6.31
CA GLU A 28 -4.25 7.34 -5.99
C GLU A 28 -4.33 6.45 -7.23
N ASP A 29 -3.42 5.48 -7.39
CA ASP A 29 -3.47 4.52 -8.51
C ASP A 29 -4.61 3.51 -8.32
N ILE A 30 -4.89 3.16 -7.07
CA ILE A 30 -5.96 2.26 -6.66
C ILE A 30 -6.71 2.92 -5.49
N ASN A 31 -7.96 3.34 -5.72
CA ASN A 31 -8.84 3.91 -4.70
C ASN A 31 -10.04 2.98 -4.53
N ILE A 32 -10.22 2.40 -3.34
CA ILE A 32 -11.24 1.38 -3.14
C ILE A 32 -12.05 1.65 -1.86
N ASN A 33 -13.34 1.97 -2.03
CA ASN A 33 -14.27 2.37 -0.96
C ASN A 33 -15.29 1.24 -0.68
N LYS A 34 -15.34 0.72 0.57
CA LYS A 34 -16.33 -0.25 1.14
C LYS A 34 -16.43 -1.66 0.54
N GLY A 35 -16.17 -2.75 1.27
CA GLY A 35 -16.27 -4.13 0.74
C GLY A 35 -15.12 -5.07 1.15
N VAL A 36 -15.01 -6.23 0.49
CA VAL A 36 -13.98 -7.25 0.75
C VAL A 36 -13.12 -7.50 -0.49
N ILE A 37 -11.80 -7.55 -0.30
CA ILE A 37 -10.84 -7.94 -1.35
C ILE A 37 -10.16 -9.23 -0.90
N GLN A 38 -10.13 -10.23 -1.77
CA GLN A 38 -9.41 -11.47 -1.47
C GLN A 38 -7.91 -11.29 -1.71
N ALA A 39 -7.53 -10.79 -2.89
CA ALA A 39 -6.14 -10.50 -3.23
C ALA A 39 -5.97 -9.16 -3.97
N CYS A 40 -4.97 -8.39 -3.57
CA CYS A 40 -4.46 -7.25 -4.32
C CYS A 40 -2.95 -7.43 -4.51
N GLU A 41 -2.49 -7.40 -5.76
CA GLU A 41 -1.10 -7.66 -6.10
C GLU A 41 -0.54 -6.61 -7.04
N ASN A 42 0.64 -6.07 -6.68
CA ASN A 42 1.43 -5.25 -7.57
C ASN A 42 2.59 -6.04 -8.17
N GLU A 43 2.46 -6.42 -9.44
CA GLU A 43 3.49 -7.04 -10.28
C GLU A 43 4.13 -6.04 -11.26
N GLY A 44 3.77 -4.76 -11.19
CA GLY A 44 4.22 -3.69 -12.08
C GLY A 44 4.79 -2.48 -11.34
N MET A 45 4.62 -1.28 -11.89
CA MET A 45 4.99 -0.03 -11.22
C MET A 45 3.75 0.79 -10.96
N LEU A 46 3.48 1.09 -9.69
CA LEU A 46 2.53 2.12 -9.27
C LEU A 46 3.30 3.42 -9.06
N LYS A 47 2.88 4.50 -9.71
CA LYS A 47 3.55 5.80 -9.62
C LYS A 47 2.53 6.91 -9.38
N ALA A 48 2.52 7.45 -8.17
CA ALA A 48 1.72 8.61 -7.82
C ALA A 48 2.43 9.88 -8.29
N ASN A 49 1.80 10.67 -9.15
CA ASN A 49 2.41 11.88 -9.72
C ASN A 49 2.16 13.13 -8.87
N ARG A 50 1.36 13.05 -7.80
CA ARG A 50 1.01 14.19 -6.96
C ARG A 50 1.58 14.05 -5.55
N ASP A 51 2.22 15.12 -5.09
CA ASP A 51 2.70 15.23 -3.72
C ASP A 51 1.53 15.11 -2.73
N GLY A 52 1.73 14.35 -1.65
CA GLY A 52 0.68 14.10 -0.67
C GLY A 52 -0.25 12.91 -0.96
N MET A 53 -0.17 12.27 -2.13
CA MET A 53 -1.01 11.11 -2.48
C MET A 53 -0.29 9.77 -2.28
N GLY A 54 -1.03 8.75 -1.83
CA GLY A 54 -0.56 7.37 -1.77
C GLY A 54 -0.69 6.65 -3.12
N ASN A 55 0.00 5.52 -3.31
CA ASN A 55 -0.25 4.67 -4.49
C ASN A 55 -1.58 3.92 -4.34
N ILE A 56 -1.85 3.42 -3.14
CA ILE A 56 -3.07 2.67 -2.84
C ILE A 56 -3.75 3.30 -1.63
N LEU A 57 -5.05 3.57 -1.73
CA LEU A 57 -5.91 3.96 -0.61
C LEU A 57 -7.00 2.91 -0.42
N PHE A 58 -7.07 2.36 0.79
CA PHE A 58 -8.18 1.54 1.23
C PHE A 58 -8.95 2.26 2.33
N ASN A 59 -10.26 2.35 2.14
CA ASN A 59 -11.14 3.07 3.03
C ASN A 59 -12.34 2.20 3.41
N GLU A 60 -12.53 1.96 4.71
CA GLU A 60 -13.59 1.10 5.28
C GLU A 60 -13.61 -0.33 4.70
N ARG A 61 -12.47 -1.04 4.62
CA ARG A 61 -12.40 -2.37 3.97
C ARG A 61 -11.60 -3.44 4.70
N THR A 62 -11.90 -4.69 4.38
CA THR A 62 -11.05 -5.86 4.67
C THR A 62 -10.37 -6.36 3.41
N ILE A 63 -9.04 -6.46 3.46
CA ILE A 63 -8.21 -7.11 2.44
C ILE A 63 -7.63 -8.37 3.07
N HIS A 64 -7.84 -9.53 2.45
CA HIS A 64 -7.22 -10.75 2.94
C HIS A 64 -5.72 -10.75 2.63
N THR A 65 -5.34 -10.51 1.37
CA THR A 65 -3.94 -10.52 0.97
C THR A 65 -3.59 -9.28 0.14
N LEU A 66 -2.53 -8.58 0.55
CA LEU A 66 -1.90 -7.51 -0.22
C LEU A 66 -0.43 -7.85 -0.47
N ILE A 67 -0.05 -7.96 -1.74
CA ILE A 67 1.31 -8.30 -2.16
C ILE A 67 1.91 -7.17 -2.99
N ASN A 68 3.12 -6.74 -2.63
CA ASN A 68 3.93 -5.91 -3.50
C ASN A 68 5.18 -6.68 -3.94
N ASN A 69 5.26 -7.03 -5.22
CA ASN A 69 6.39 -7.74 -5.82
C ASN A 69 7.34 -6.80 -6.57
N ARG A 70 6.92 -5.57 -6.86
CA ARG A 70 7.67 -4.61 -7.69
C ARG A 70 7.71 -3.22 -7.05
N ILE A 71 7.40 -2.16 -7.79
CA ILE A 71 7.68 -0.79 -7.36
C ILE A 71 6.37 -0.08 -7.05
N MET A 72 6.31 0.51 -5.86
CA MET A 72 5.37 1.56 -5.50
C MET A 72 6.20 2.82 -5.27
N ASP A 73 6.04 3.82 -6.13
CA ASP A 73 6.77 5.08 -6.08
C ASP A 73 5.76 6.20 -5.81
N SER A 74 5.67 6.65 -4.55
CA SER A 74 4.83 7.77 -4.16
C SER A 74 5.68 9.01 -3.90
N ASN A 75 5.14 10.18 -4.24
CA ASN A 75 6.00 11.35 -4.32
C ASN A 75 6.18 12.11 -3.00
N GLN A 76 5.51 11.73 -1.89
CA GLN A 76 5.75 12.30 -0.54
C GLN A 76 4.88 11.76 0.62
N ALA A 77 3.78 11.03 0.36
CA ALA A 77 2.83 10.65 1.42
C ALA A 77 3.04 9.25 1.99
N CYS A 78 2.56 8.22 1.31
CA CYS A 78 2.59 6.82 1.73
C CYS A 78 2.59 5.92 0.49
N GLY A 79 3.01 4.66 0.60
CA GLY A 79 2.82 3.70 -0.49
C GLY A 79 1.37 3.18 -0.43
N ILE A 80 0.93 2.84 0.79
CA ILE A 80 -0.41 2.35 1.09
C ILE A 80 -0.98 3.20 2.23
N SER A 81 -2.13 3.83 2.01
CA SER A 81 -2.95 4.48 3.04
C SER A 81 -4.10 3.56 3.43
N LEU A 82 -4.27 3.33 4.73
CA LEU A 82 -5.38 2.56 5.29
C LEU A 82 -6.21 3.45 6.21
N GLU A 83 -7.42 3.76 5.79
CA GLU A 83 -8.30 4.70 6.49
C GLU A 83 -9.55 4.00 7.04
N ASN A 84 -10.18 4.63 8.03
CA ASN A 84 -11.45 4.22 8.63
C ASN A 84 -11.51 2.74 9.05
N ASN A 85 -10.55 2.32 9.89
CA ASN A 85 -10.46 0.97 10.46
C ASN A 85 -10.30 -0.15 9.42
N SER A 86 -9.67 0.15 8.29
CA SER A 86 -9.35 -0.87 7.29
C SER A 86 -8.43 -1.95 7.85
N THR A 87 -8.63 -3.19 7.41
CA THR A 87 -7.87 -4.36 7.88
C THR A 87 -7.19 -5.06 6.71
N ILE A 88 -5.93 -5.44 6.90
CA ILE A 88 -5.20 -6.36 6.04
C ILE A 88 -4.90 -7.63 6.84
N THR A 89 -5.35 -8.79 6.38
CA THR A 89 -4.98 -10.04 7.06
C THR A 89 -3.51 -10.37 6.80
N THR A 90 -3.06 -10.30 5.55
CA THR A 90 -1.68 -10.59 5.16
C THR A 90 -1.13 -9.51 4.25
N PHE A 91 -0.05 -8.87 4.69
CA PHE A 91 0.78 -7.98 3.87
C PHE A 91 2.13 -8.63 3.59
N ALA A 92 2.48 -8.78 2.32
CA ALA A 92 3.77 -9.29 1.87
C ALA A 92 4.46 -8.30 0.93
N ASN A 93 5.64 -7.81 1.31
CA ASN A 93 6.46 -6.94 0.47
C ASN A 93 7.75 -7.65 0.06
N ALA A 94 7.90 -7.95 -1.22
CA ALA A 94 9.16 -8.37 -1.84
C ALA A 94 9.79 -7.26 -2.70
N GLY A 95 8.99 -6.26 -3.08
CA GLY A 95 9.39 -5.14 -3.92
C GLY A 95 9.93 -3.91 -3.17
N ALA A 96 9.98 -2.78 -3.86
CA ALA A 96 10.36 -1.48 -3.32
C ALA A 96 9.14 -0.57 -3.15
N THR A 97 9.00 0.03 -1.97
CA THR A 97 8.02 1.09 -1.71
C THR A 97 8.79 2.37 -1.40
N ASN A 98 8.93 3.24 -2.39
CA ASN A 98 9.61 4.53 -2.31
C ASN A 98 8.58 5.62 -2.04
N GLY A 99 8.84 6.53 -1.11
CA GLY A 99 7.92 7.63 -0.81
C GLY A 99 6.93 7.38 0.31
N GLY A 100 6.77 6.12 0.72
CA GLY A 100 6.27 5.74 2.03
C GLY A 100 5.86 4.28 2.10
N GLY A 101 5.74 3.75 3.31
CA GLY A 101 5.16 2.42 3.53
C GLY A 101 3.67 2.50 3.86
N ILE A 102 3.22 1.67 4.79
CA ILE A 102 1.81 1.59 5.20
C ILE A 102 1.55 2.59 6.33
N VAL A 103 0.50 3.40 6.20
CA VAL A 103 0.11 4.42 7.18
C VAL A 103 -1.41 4.42 7.40
N GLY A 104 -1.83 4.50 8.67
CA GLY A 104 -3.21 4.83 9.06
C GLY A 104 -3.77 3.97 10.20
N ASP A 105 -5.00 4.26 10.63
CA ASP A 105 -5.70 3.52 11.69
C ASP A 105 -6.23 2.20 11.14
N SER A 106 -5.39 1.19 11.26
CA SER A 106 -5.59 -0.06 10.55
C SER A 106 -4.94 -1.25 11.23
N THR A 107 -5.54 -2.41 10.97
CA THR A 107 -5.08 -3.70 11.50
C THR A 107 -4.32 -4.48 10.44
N ILE A 108 -3.11 -4.94 10.77
CA ILE A 108 -2.38 -5.93 9.97
C ILE A 108 -2.10 -7.15 10.84
N THR A 109 -2.59 -8.33 10.44
CA THR A 109 -2.40 -9.56 11.22
C THR A 109 -1.05 -10.22 10.94
N ASN A 110 -0.73 -10.40 9.65
CA ASN A 110 0.52 -10.99 9.19
C ASN A 110 1.29 -9.98 8.35
N PHE A 111 2.49 -9.62 8.78
CA PHE A 111 3.37 -8.72 8.07
C PHE A 111 4.65 -9.46 7.68
N THR A 112 4.96 -9.50 6.38
CA THR A 112 6.24 -9.99 5.86
C THR A 112 6.89 -8.94 4.95
N ASN A 113 8.12 -8.54 5.27
CA ASN A 113 8.93 -7.70 4.41
C ASN A 113 10.26 -8.38 4.06
N LYS A 114 10.46 -8.66 2.77
CA LYS A 114 11.71 -9.11 2.16
C LYS A 114 12.33 -8.06 1.23
N GLY A 115 11.55 -7.06 0.85
CA GLY A 115 11.96 -5.97 -0.03
C GLY A 115 12.44 -4.73 0.72
N THR A 116 12.19 -3.56 0.13
CA THR A 116 12.56 -2.27 0.73
C THR A 116 11.32 -1.42 0.98
N ILE A 117 11.19 -0.91 2.19
CA ILE A 117 10.23 0.11 2.57
C ILE A 117 10.99 1.38 2.93
N HIS A 118 10.85 2.40 2.09
CA HIS A 118 11.59 3.64 2.21
C HIS A 118 10.62 4.83 2.23
N ARG A 119 10.77 5.68 3.25
CA ARG A 119 10.04 6.95 3.32
C ARG A 119 10.99 8.12 3.49
N LYS A 120 10.77 9.16 2.68
CA LYS A 120 11.54 10.42 2.72
C LYS A 120 11.14 11.32 3.90
N HIS A 121 9.85 11.37 4.24
CA HIS A 121 9.31 12.25 5.26
C HIS A 121 8.36 11.44 6.16
N ASN A 122 8.54 11.43 7.49
CA ASN A 122 7.79 10.61 8.48
C ASN A 122 8.14 9.11 8.57
N LYS A 123 7.38 8.36 9.39
CA LYS A 123 7.60 6.93 9.70
C LYS A 123 7.46 6.07 8.44
N ALA A 124 8.44 5.21 8.16
CA ALA A 124 8.38 4.30 7.02
C ALA A 124 7.25 3.27 7.14
N LEU A 125 6.89 2.88 8.36
CA LEU A 125 5.75 2.03 8.68
C LEU A 125 5.02 2.63 9.88
N GLY A 126 3.71 2.88 9.76
CA GLY A 126 2.85 3.42 10.81
C GLY A 126 1.58 2.60 10.91
N ILE A 127 1.66 1.47 11.62
CA ILE A 127 0.52 0.59 11.91
C ILE A 127 0.06 0.94 13.33
N ASN A 128 -1.11 1.59 13.45
CA ASN A 128 -1.58 2.07 14.75
C ASN A 128 -2.24 0.97 15.58
N HIS A 129 -2.96 0.02 14.96
CA HIS A 129 -3.77 -0.98 15.66
C HIS A 129 -3.44 -2.39 15.14
N SER A 130 -2.26 -2.94 15.45
CA SER A 130 -1.93 -4.32 15.04
C SER A 130 -2.31 -5.35 16.10
N SER A 131 -3.08 -6.37 15.72
CA SER A 131 -3.07 -7.65 16.41
C SER A 131 -1.98 -8.51 15.75
N ALA A 132 -0.78 -8.48 16.30
CA ALA A 132 0.34 -9.22 15.71
C ALA A 132 0.09 -10.73 15.82
N GLY A 133 -0.29 -11.37 14.70
CA GLY A 133 -0.21 -12.81 14.53
C GLY A 133 1.22 -13.22 14.19
N THR A 134 1.81 -12.59 13.18
CA THR A 134 3.22 -12.80 12.80
C THR A 134 3.82 -11.54 12.17
N LEU A 135 5.02 -11.15 12.64
CA LEU A 135 5.83 -10.07 12.06
C LEU A 135 7.18 -10.64 11.63
N SER A 136 7.47 -10.61 10.33
CA SER A 136 8.73 -11.07 9.74
C SER A 136 9.33 -9.98 8.87
N ASN A 137 10.58 -9.59 9.15
CA ASN A 137 11.31 -8.62 8.36
C ASN A 137 12.72 -9.11 8.09
N SER A 138 12.99 -9.49 6.84
CA SER A 138 14.34 -9.79 6.33
C SER A 138 14.81 -8.77 5.29
N GLY A 139 13.99 -7.76 4.98
CA GLY A 139 14.31 -6.65 4.10
C GLY A 139 14.67 -5.37 4.87
N PHE A 140 14.69 -4.25 4.15
CA PHE A 140 15.03 -2.94 4.71
C PHE A 140 13.79 -2.11 5.01
N ILE A 141 13.75 -1.50 6.18
CA ILE A 141 12.79 -0.45 6.54
C ILE A 141 13.60 0.76 6.96
N LYS A 142 13.60 1.82 6.14
CA LYS A 142 14.43 3.01 6.39
C LYS A 142 13.57 4.27 6.42
N LYS A 143 13.70 5.04 7.50
CA LYS A 143 13.35 6.45 7.53
C LYS A 143 14.58 7.25 7.13
N MET A 144 14.47 8.11 6.12
CA MET A 144 15.51 9.09 5.84
C MET A 144 15.27 10.29 6.75
N ILE A 145 16.23 10.59 7.63
CA ILE A 145 16.30 11.90 8.28
C ILE A 145 16.98 12.79 7.23
N ALA A 146 16.28 13.80 6.73
CA ALA A 146 16.94 14.83 5.93
C ALA A 146 18.00 15.48 6.85
N LEU A 147 19.28 15.39 6.47
CA LEU A 147 20.32 16.19 7.11
C LEU A 147 20.01 17.68 6.83
N PRO A 148 20.24 18.57 7.81
CA PRO A 148 19.91 19.99 7.71
C PRO A 148 20.62 20.69 6.55
#